data_AF-A0A363TEK2-F1
#
_entry.id   AF-A0A363TEK2-F1
#
_cell.length_a   1.000
_cell.length_b   1.000
_cell.length_c   1.000
_cell.angle_alpha   90.00
_cell.angle_beta   90.00
_cell.angle_gamma   90.00
#
_symmetry.space_group_name_H-M   'P 1'
#
loop_
_entity.id
_entity.type
_entity.pdbx_description
1 polymer ?
#
loop_
_entity_poly.entity_id
_entity_poly.type
_entity_poly.pdbx_seq_one_letter_code
_entity_poly.pdbx_strand_id
1 'polypeptide(L)'
;MSDIWFLYLVLAAFPALLLFAIVYKYVEVAQAARWPSTQGRVVVSKAQAREVDAGGPSSSDTETRNFAKIVYEYSLGGRVYRGDRVSIGEDTGNFQVAETLARYPVGTVVTVYYNPRKRAQAVLEREAPPGMWRTATIVALVLVGVIVAAVVGFRKLGEFVAALVPNPAQAPFVTACIGFALLATFVISGIGRHASAMRRWPTVPGRIESVDVRAFQTTSTSGGRKRRVTRYRPNVVYSYEVAGLRYTGDKVGILGRFSSNIPALVQPRGRAPRDAVKIHYNPENPAESILDPRPGVHRMLWLIPATVLAIAWLAAR
;
A
#
# COMPACT_ATOMS: atom_id res chain seq x y z
N MET A 1 -24.09 30.61 -8.75
CA MET A 1 -24.53 29.23 -9.11
C MET A 1 -23.33 28.31 -9.40
N SER A 2 -22.20 28.46 -8.70
CA SER A 2 -20.89 27.97 -9.19
C SER A 2 -20.03 27.15 -8.21
N ASP A 3 -20.22 27.22 -6.90
CA ASP A 3 -19.25 26.60 -5.96
C ASP A 3 -19.60 25.14 -5.59
N ILE A 4 -20.89 24.81 -5.51
CA ILE A 4 -21.38 23.48 -5.16
C ILE A 4 -21.14 22.45 -6.28
N TRP A 5 -21.32 22.85 -7.54
CA TRP A 5 -21.08 21.98 -8.69
C TRP A 5 -19.60 21.63 -8.84
N PHE A 6 -18.71 22.59 -8.58
CA PHE A 6 -17.28 22.37 -8.56
C PHE A 6 -16.87 21.37 -7.46
N LEU A 7 -17.44 21.50 -6.26
CA LEU A 7 -17.19 20.57 -5.15
C LEU A 7 -17.65 19.13 -5.48
N TYR A 8 -18.81 18.96 -6.11
CA TYR A 8 -19.26 17.64 -6.56
C TYR A 8 -18.38 17.05 -7.67
N LEU A 9 -17.90 17.88 -8.59
CA LEU A 9 -16.98 17.43 -9.65
C LEU A 9 -15.66 16.95 -9.04
N VAL A 10 -15.08 17.69 -8.10
CA VAL A 10 -13.86 17.29 -7.39
C VAL A 10 -14.08 16.01 -6.57
N LEU A 11 -15.21 15.90 -5.88
CA LEU A 11 -15.56 14.71 -5.08
C LEU A 11 -15.78 13.48 -5.96
N ALA A 12 -16.36 13.64 -7.15
CA ALA A 12 -16.63 12.55 -8.09
C ALA A 12 -15.41 12.17 -8.95
N ALA A 13 -14.45 13.07 -9.14
CA ALA A 13 -13.30 12.84 -10.00
C ALA A 13 -12.42 11.66 -9.56
N PHE A 14 -12.10 11.57 -8.26
CA PHE A 14 -11.27 10.48 -7.74
C PHE A 14 -11.97 9.09 -7.82
N PRO A 15 -13.23 8.94 -7.38
CA PRO A 15 -14.00 7.72 -7.61
C PRO A 15 -14.17 7.36 -9.09
N ALA A 16 -14.44 8.33 -9.96
CA ALA A 16 -14.57 8.07 -11.41
C ALA A 16 -13.24 7.56 -12.01
N LEU A 17 -12.11 8.14 -11.61
CA LEU A 17 -10.79 7.68 -12.04
C LEU A 17 -10.48 6.26 -11.52
N LEU A 18 -10.85 5.94 -10.29
CA LEU A 18 -10.73 4.58 -9.75
C LEU A 18 -11.62 3.59 -10.49
N LEU A 19 -12.88 3.94 -10.77
CA LEU A 19 -13.78 3.11 -11.57
C LEU A 19 -13.23 2.89 -12.99
N PHE A 20 -12.69 3.94 -13.61
CA PHE A 20 -12.03 3.83 -14.91
C PHE A 20 -10.82 2.88 -14.84
N ALA A 21 -9.99 2.95 -13.80
CA ALA A 21 -8.86 2.05 -13.61
C ALA A 21 -9.32 0.59 -13.43
N ILE A 22 -10.40 0.35 -12.66
CA ILE A 22 -11.01 -0.99 -12.49
C ILE A 22 -11.50 -1.53 -13.84
N VAL A 23 -12.24 -0.72 -14.61
CA VAL A 23 -12.77 -1.11 -15.93
C VAL A 23 -11.63 -1.37 -16.91
N TYR A 24 -10.59 -0.54 -16.91
CA TYR A 24 -9.40 -0.74 -17.74
C TYR A 24 -8.73 -2.08 -17.45
N LYS A 25 -8.50 -2.40 -16.17
CA LYS A 25 -7.92 -3.69 -15.75
C LYS A 25 -8.86 -4.86 -16.04
N TYR A 26 -10.18 -4.66 -15.96
CA TYR A 26 -11.16 -5.67 -16.37
C TYR A 26 -11.04 -6.03 -17.85
N VAL A 27 -10.90 -5.04 -18.72
CA VAL A 27 -10.71 -5.25 -20.16
C VAL A 27 -9.39 -5.98 -20.44
N GLU A 28 -8.31 -5.65 -19.73
CA GLU A 28 -7.01 -6.34 -19.85
C GLU A 28 -7.13 -7.83 -19.49
N VAL A 29 -7.78 -8.15 -18.37
CA VAL A 29 -8.01 -9.55 -17.94
C VAL A 29 -8.92 -10.28 -18.92
N ALA A 30 -9.98 -9.65 -19.42
CA ALA A 30 -10.90 -10.27 -20.39
C ALA A 30 -10.20 -10.62 -21.71
N GLN A 31 -9.23 -9.81 -22.16
CA GLN A 31 -8.41 -10.13 -23.32
C GLN A 31 -7.45 -11.29 -23.04
N ALA A 32 -6.83 -11.30 -21.86
CA ALA A 32 -5.91 -12.36 -21.44
C ALA A 32 -6.60 -13.71 -21.23
N ALA A 33 -7.87 -13.71 -20.80
CA ALA A 33 -8.68 -14.93 -20.66
C ALA A 33 -8.80 -15.74 -21.96
N ARG A 34 -8.66 -15.07 -23.12
CA ARG A 34 -8.72 -15.70 -24.45
C ARG A 34 -7.34 -16.09 -25.01
N TRP A 35 -6.27 -15.87 -24.25
CA TRP A 35 -4.93 -16.25 -24.72
C TRP A 35 -4.80 -17.77 -24.86
N PRO A 36 -4.24 -18.25 -25.98
CA PRO A 36 -3.92 -19.66 -26.17
C PRO A 36 -2.87 -20.12 -25.15
N SER A 37 -2.83 -21.42 -24.92
CA SER A 37 -1.90 -22.05 -23.99
C SER A 37 -0.86 -22.92 -24.71
N THR A 38 0.29 -23.10 -24.07
CA THR A 38 1.33 -24.06 -24.46
C THR A 38 1.99 -24.61 -23.21
N GLN A 39 2.72 -25.72 -23.33
CA GLN A 39 3.53 -26.25 -22.24
C GLN A 39 4.85 -25.49 -22.15
N GLY A 40 5.24 -25.18 -20.92
CA GLY A 40 6.53 -24.58 -20.58
C GLY A 40 7.14 -25.24 -19.36
N ARG A 41 8.32 -24.78 -18.97
CA ARG A 41 9.04 -25.26 -17.78
C ARG A 41 9.57 -24.09 -16.97
N VAL A 42 9.41 -24.15 -15.66
CA VAL A 42 10.04 -23.19 -14.75
C VAL A 42 11.54 -23.43 -14.69
N VAL A 43 12.34 -22.40 -15.00
CA VAL A 43 13.80 -22.44 -15.00
C VAL A 43 14.42 -21.66 -13.84
N VAL A 44 13.68 -20.72 -13.24
CA VAL A 44 14.09 -20.00 -12.03
C VAL A 44 12.89 -19.88 -11.10
N SER A 45 13.09 -20.22 -9.83
CA SER A 45 12.13 -19.98 -8.76
C SER A 45 12.92 -19.63 -7.49
N LYS A 46 12.90 -18.36 -7.09
CA LYS A 46 13.57 -17.91 -5.86
C LYS A 46 12.97 -16.63 -5.28
N ALA A 47 13.06 -16.49 -3.96
CA ALA A 47 12.81 -15.21 -3.31
C ALA A 47 13.88 -14.18 -3.73
N GLN A 48 13.45 -12.96 -4.04
CA GLN A 48 14.35 -11.87 -4.40
C GLN A 48 13.89 -10.56 -3.77
N ALA A 49 14.75 -9.95 -2.97
CA ALA A 49 14.58 -8.58 -2.54
C ALA A 49 14.97 -7.61 -3.68
N ARG A 50 14.16 -6.57 -3.90
CA ARG A 50 14.41 -5.49 -4.86
C ARG A 50 14.05 -4.15 -4.24
N GLU A 51 14.77 -3.11 -4.65
CA GLU A 51 14.34 -1.75 -4.39
C GLU A 51 13.28 -1.33 -5.41
N VAL A 52 12.19 -0.74 -4.93
CA VAL A 52 11.10 -0.22 -5.76
C VAL A 52 10.72 1.18 -5.33
N ASP A 53 10.14 1.96 -6.23
CA ASP A 53 9.67 3.31 -5.92
C ASP A 53 8.59 3.30 -4.83
N ALA A 54 8.84 4.04 -3.76
CA ALA A 54 7.97 4.15 -2.59
C ALA A 54 7.25 5.50 -2.50
N GLY A 55 7.79 6.54 -3.14
CA GLY A 55 7.34 7.91 -2.94
C GLY A 55 6.43 8.50 -4.03
N GLY A 56 6.11 7.72 -5.07
CA GLY A 56 5.27 8.16 -6.19
C GLY A 56 5.95 9.16 -7.14
N PRO A 57 5.20 9.77 -8.08
CA PRO A 57 5.76 10.51 -9.22
C PRO A 57 6.61 11.74 -8.84
N SER A 58 6.42 12.28 -7.64
CA SER A 58 7.09 13.48 -7.14
C SER A 58 8.20 13.18 -6.13
N SER A 59 8.59 11.91 -5.96
CA SER A 59 9.62 11.51 -5.01
C SER A 59 10.53 10.45 -5.59
N SER A 60 11.82 10.54 -5.26
CA SER A 60 12.84 9.52 -5.59
C SER A 60 13.06 8.53 -4.43
N ASP A 61 12.11 8.46 -3.50
CA ASP A 61 12.18 7.55 -2.37
C ASP A 61 11.90 6.11 -2.82
N THR A 62 12.73 5.17 -2.37
CA THR A 62 12.62 3.75 -2.71
C THR A 62 12.39 2.91 -1.46
N GLU A 63 11.90 1.69 -1.59
CA GLU A 63 11.79 0.73 -0.48
C GLU A 63 12.18 -0.68 -0.91
N THR A 64 12.57 -1.51 0.05
CA THR A 64 12.87 -2.91 -0.22
C THR A 64 11.59 -3.74 -0.15
N ARG A 65 11.28 -4.48 -1.23
CA ARG A 65 10.21 -5.47 -1.25
C ARG A 65 10.73 -6.83 -1.71
N ASN A 66 10.16 -7.90 -1.17
CA ASN A 66 10.47 -9.28 -1.52
C ASN A 66 9.52 -9.77 -2.61
N PHE A 67 10.06 -10.38 -3.65
CA PHE A 67 9.32 -10.89 -4.80
C PHE A 67 9.57 -12.39 -4.97
N ALA A 68 8.56 -13.11 -5.46
CA ALA A 68 8.76 -14.45 -5.99
C ALA A 68 9.25 -14.34 -7.44
N LYS A 69 10.56 -14.44 -7.66
CA LYS A 69 11.11 -14.43 -9.02
C LYS A 69 10.88 -15.79 -9.66
N ILE A 70 9.79 -15.91 -10.41
CA ILE A 70 9.50 -17.05 -11.27
C ILE A 70 9.92 -16.71 -12.69
N VAL A 71 10.70 -17.58 -13.33
CA VAL A 71 11.02 -17.46 -14.75
C VAL A 71 10.83 -18.81 -15.41
N TYR A 72 10.13 -18.82 -16.52
CA TYR A 72 9.77 -20.03 -17.26
C TYR A 72 10.09 -19.88 -18.74
N GLU A 73 10.32 -21.01 -19.39
CA GLU A 73 10.62 -21.11 -20.81
C GLU A 73 9.56 -21.94 -21.51
N TYR A 74 9.22 -21.55 -22.74
CA TYR A 74 8.20 -22.21 -23.56
C TYR A 74 8.56 -22.08 -25.04
N SER A 75 8.15 -23.06 -25.84
CA SER A 75 8.50 -23.14 -27.25
C SER A 75 7.28 -22.93 -28.13
N LEU A 76 7.40 -22.08 -29.16
CA LEU A 76 6.37 -21.85 -30.16
C LEU A 76 7.00 -21.90 -31.56
N GLY A 77 6.63 -22.90 -32.35
CA GLY A 77 7.12 -23.07 -33.73
C GLY A 77 8.66 -23.14 -33.81
N GLY A 78 9.29 -23.92 -32.93
CA GLY A 78 10.74 -24.10 -32.88
C GLY A 78 11.55 -22.96 -32.25
N ARG A 79 10.91 -21.86 -31.84
CA ARG A 79 11.58 -20.76 -31.10
C ARG A 79 11.26 -20.83 -29.61
N VAL A 80 12.29 -20.69 -28.78
CA VAL A 80 12.18 -20.61 -27.32
C VAL A 80 11.91 -19.17 -26.90
N TYR A 81 10.92 -19.00 -26.03
CA TYR A 81 10.57 -17.75 -25.38
C TYR A 81 10.70 -17.91 -23.87
N ARG A 82 10.86 -16.78 -23.18
CA ARG A 82 11.02 -16.73 -21.74
C ARG A 82 10.06 -15.69 -21.16
N GLY A 83 9.35 -16.07 -20.10
CA GLY A 83 8.43 -15.18 -19.39
C GLY A 83 8.72 -15.19 -17.89
N ASP A 84 8.36 -14.10 -17.22
CA ASP A 84 8.62 -13.88 -15.79
C ASP A 84 7.38 -13.40 -15.02
N ARG A 85 6.21 -13.39 -15.66
CA ARG A 85 4.94 -12.97 -15.05
C ARG A 85 4.14 -14.18 -14.61
N VAL A 86 3.81 -14.23 -13.32
CA VAL A 86 2.90 -15.27 -12.81
C VAL A 86 1.47 -14.97 -13.22
N SER A 87 0.99 -13.75 -13.00
CA SER A 87 -0.38 -13.35 -13.33
C SER A 87 -0.46 -12.06 -14.16
N ILE A 88 -1.66 -11.73 -14.64
CA ILE A 88 -1.96 -10.45 -15.32
C ILE A 88 -1.86 -9.26 -14.36
N GLY A 89 -2.03 -9.51 -13.05
CA GLY A 89 -1.83 -8.49 -12.02
C GLY A 89 -0.41 -7.93 -12.01
N GLU A 90 -0.27 -6.72 -11.49
CA GLU A 90 1.05 -6.19 -11.16
C GLU A 90 1.53 -6.84 -9.87
N ASP A 91 2.72 -7.46 -9.92
CA ASP A 91 3.37 -7.96 -8.72
C ASP A 91 3.93 -6.76 -7.95
N THR A 92 3.26 -6.43 -6.84
CA THR A 92 3.67 -5.33 -5.97
C THR A 92 4.70 -5.75 -4.93
N GLY A 93 5.04 -7.04 -4.84
CA GLY A 93 5.97 -7.58 -3.85
C GLY A 93 5.39 -7.63 -2.43
N ASN A 94 6.13 -8.25 -1.53
CA ASN A 94 5.77 -8.52 -0.13
C ASN A 94 4.44 -9.25 0.08
N PHE A 95 3.96 -10.00 -0.92
CA PHE A 95 2.71 -10.75 -0.83
C PHE A 95 2.90 -12.15 -1.41
N GLN A 96 2.43 -13.18 -0.71
CA GLN A 96 2.41 -14.59 -1.14
C GLN A 96 3.74 -15.15 -1.68
N VAL A 97 4.89 -14.56 -1.32
CA VAL A 97 6.21 -14.96 -1.88
C VAL A 97 6.48 -16.45 -1.70
N ALA A 98 6.29 -16.99 -0.48
CA ALA A 98 6.50 -18.41 -0.21
C ALA A 98 5.51 -19.30 -0.97
N GLU A 99 4.24 -18.90 -1.00
CA GLU A 99 3.17 -19.65 -1.66
C GLU A 99 3.41 -19.76 -3.17
N THR A 100 3.77 -18.66 -3.82
CA THR A 100 4.10 -18.65 -5.25
C THR A 100 5.33 -19.52 -5.56
N LEU A 101 6.38 -19.47 -4.73
CA LEU A 101 7.57 -20.30 -4.92
C LEU A 101 7.26 -21.80 -4.75
N ALA A 102 6.41 -22.15 -3.77
CA ALA A 102 5.97 -23.51 -3.55
C ALA A 102 5.08 -24.04 -4.69
N ARG A 103 4.26 -23.17 -5.29
CA ARG A 103 3.41 -23.49 -6.45
C ARG A 103 4.23 -23.72 -7.73
N TYR A 104 5.35 -23.01 -7.88
CA TYR A 104 6.18 -23.02 -9.08
C TYR A 104 7.65 -23.36 -8.79
N PRO A 105 7.99 -24.59 -8.35
CA PRO A 105 9.38 -24.98 -8.17
C PRO A 105 10.12 -25.11 -9.51
N VAL A 106 11.45 -25.01 -9.47
CA VAL A 106 12.29 -25.19 -10.66
C VAL A 106 12.09 -26.59 -11.24
N GLY A 107 11.99 -26.68 -12.55
CA GLY A 107 11.77 -27.93 -13.28
C GLY A 107 10.31 -28.29 -13.47
N THR A 108 9.36 -27.65 -12.79
CA THR A 108 7.94 -27.90 -12.95
C THR A 108 7.46 -27.58 -14.35
N VAL A 109 6.70 -28.49 -14.94
CA VAL A 109 6.00 -28.28 -16.21
C VAL A 109 4.75 -27.46 -15.91
N VAL A 110 4.58 -26.35 -16.63
CA VAL A 110 3.53 -25.36 -16.39
C VAL A 110 2.80 -25.04 -17.68
N THR A 111 1.51 -24.76 -17.56
CA THR A 111 0.72 -24.20 -18.65
C THR A 111 1.03 -22.71 -18.78
N VAL A 112 1.55 -22.32 -19.94
CA VAL A 112 1.89 -20.93 -20.26
C VAL A 112 0.85 -20.37 -21.21
N TYR A 113 0.19 -19.28 -20.81
CA TYR A 113 -0.75 -18.55 -21.65
C TYR A 113 -0.03 -17.39 -22.32
N TYR A 114 0.00 -17.35 -23.65
CA TYR A 114 0.77 -16.37 -24.41
C TYR A 114 -0.11 -15.45 -25.24
N ASN A 115 0.30 -14.19 -25.39
CA ASN A 115 -0.38 -13.25 -26.27
C ASN A 115 -0.05 -13.59 -27.73
N PRO A 116 -1.04 -13.95 -28.58
CA PRO A 116 -0.78 -14.35 -29.96
C PRO A 116 -0.25 -13.21 -30.83
N ARG A 117 -0.55 -11.96 -30.48
CA ARG A 117 -0.04 -10.75 -31.16
C ARG A 117 1.37 -10.38 -30.71
N LYS A 118 1.76 -10.76 -29.49
CA LYS A 118 3.07 -10.46 -28.88
C LYS A 118 3.58 -11.70 -28.13
N ARG A 119 4.18 -12.64 -28.85
CA ARG A 119 4.54 -13.98 -28.31
C ARG A 119 5.46 -13.97 -27.09
N ALA A 120 6.23 -12.91 -26.88
CA ALA A 120 7.07 -12.71 -25.70
C ALA A 120 6.28 -12.31 -24.43
N GLN A 121 5.02 -11.90 -24.57
CA GLN A 121 4.14 -11.66 -23.44
C GLN A 121 3.40 -12.95 -23.12
N ALA A 122 3.65 -13.47 -21.92
CA ALA A 122 2.97 -14.64 -21.41
C ALA A 122 2.74 -14.52 -19.90
N VAL A 123 1.83 -15.33 -19.38
CA VAL A 123 1.55 -15.50 -17.95
C VAL A 123 1.29 -16.97 -17.62
N LEU A 124 1.49 -17.36 -16.37
CA LEU A 124 1.12 -18.69 -15.86
C LEU A 124 -0.35 -18.75 -15.44
N GLU A 125 -0.89 -17.64 -14.96
CA GLU A 125 -2.26 -17.48 -14.48
C GLU A 125 -2.94 -16.34 -15.26
N ARG A 126 -3.81 -16.70 -16.20
CA ARG A 126 -4.57 -15.71 -17.00
C ARG A 126 -5.84 -15.20 -16.31
N GLU A 127 -6.31 -15.93 -15.31
CA GLU A 127 -7.56 -15.62 -14.61
C GLU A 127 -7.30 -14.66 -13.46
N ALA A 128 -8.29 -13.81 -13.15
CA ALA A 128 -8.19 -12.96 -11.97
C ALA A 128 -8.23 -13.82 -10.71
N PRO A 129 -7.55 -13.41 -9.61
CA PRO A 129 -7.63 -14.10 -8.34
C PRO A 129 -9.08 -14.32 -7.90
N PRO A 130 -9.41 -15.46 -7.27
CA PRO A 130 -10.75 -15.72 -6.78
C PRO A 130 -11.23 -14.57 -5.89
N GLY A 131 -12.41 -14.01 -6.21
CA GLY A 131 -13.00 -12.92 -5.43
C GLY A 131 -12.53 -11.50 -5.79
N MET A 132 -11.53 -11.32 -6.67
CA MET A 132 -11.08 -9.99 -7.13
C MET A 132 -12.24 -9.12 -7.66
N TRP A 133 -13.14 -9.72 -8.44
CA TRP A 133 -14.30 -8.99 -8.96
C TRP A 133 -15.31 -8.66 -7.87
N ARG A 134 -15.51 -9.58 -6.93
CA ARG A 134 -16.41 -9.36 -5.77
C ARG A 134 -15.89 -8.21 -4.91
N THR A 135 -14.59 -8.17 -4.61
CA THR A 135 -13.98 -7.09 -3.85
C THR A 135 -14.04 -5.77 -4.61
N ALA A 136 -13.75 -5.76 -5.92
CA ALA A 136 -13.87 -4.57 -6.75
C ALA A 136 -15.31 -4.02 -6.77
N THR A 137 -16.33 -4.89 -6.89
CA THR A 137 -17.74 -4.48 -6.84
C THR A 137 -18.12 -3.93 -5.47
N ILE A 138 -17.70 -4.56 -4.37
CA ILE A 138 -17.95 -4.04 -3.01
C ILE A 138 -17.31 -2.67 -2.84
N VAL A 139 -16.05 -2.50 -3.25
CA VAL A 139 -15.34 -1.21 -3.16
C VAL A 139 -16.06 -0.15 -3.99
N ALA A 140 -16.50 -0.47 -5.22
CA ALA A 140 -17.27 0.44 -6.06
C ALA A 140 -18.59 0.86 -5.40
N LEU A 141 -19.35 -0.09 -4.84
CA LEU A 141 -20.60 0.18 -4.14
C LEU A 141 -20.39 1.03 -2.88
N VAL A 142 -19.33 0.75 -2.11
CA VAL A 142 -18.96 1.55 -0.93
C VAL A 142 -18.59 2.96 -1.34
N LEU A 143 -17.80 3.14 -2.41
CA LEU A 143 -17.45 4.48 -2.91
C LEU A 143 -18.69 5.25 -3.35
N VAL A 144 -19.60 4.62 -4.10
CA VAL A 144 -20.89 5.24 -4.49
C VAL A 144 -21.71 5.58 -3.25
N GLY A 145 -21.81 4.65 -2.29
CA GLY A 145 -22.52 4.86 -1.03
C GLY A 145 -21.94 6.01 -0.22
N VAL A 146 -20.61 6.14 -0.15
CA VAL A 146 -19.92 7.25 0.53
C VAL A 146 -20.20 8.58 -0.18
N ILE A 147 -20.19 8.61 -1.52
CA ILE A 147 -20.53 9.83 -2.27
C ILE A 147 -21.99 10.22 -2.01
N VAL A 148 -22.93 9.27 -2.11
CA VAL A 148 -24.35 9.50 -1.85
C VAL A 148 -24.56 9.95 -0.41
N ALA A 149 -23.93 9.29 0.56
CA ALA A 149 -23.99 9.65 1.97
C ALA A 149 -23.36 11.02 2.23
N ALA A 150 -22.26 11.38 1.56
CA ALA A 150 -21.68 12.71 1.65
C ALA A 150 -22.64 13.76 1.08
N VAL A 151 -23.26 13.51 -0.07
CA VAL A 151 -24.18 14.46 -0.72
C VAL A 151 -25.48 14.63 0.06
N VAL A 152 -26.10 13.53 0.51
CA VAL A 152 -27.38 13.54 1.22
C VAL A 152 -27.17 13.88 2.70
N GLY A 153 -26.20 13.23 3.32
CA GLY A 153 -25.86 13.39 4.73
C GLY A 153 -25.34 14.77 5.06
N PHE A 154 -24.51 15.40 4.21
CA PHE A 154 -24.05 16.77 4.48
C PHE A 154 -25.21 17.77 4.51
N ARG A 155 -26.23 17.59 3.66
CA ARG A 155 -27.42 18.47 3.64
C ARG A 155 -28.27 18.27 4.90
N LYS A 156 -28.58 17.02 5.24
CA LYS A 156 -29.41 16.68 6.41
C LYS A 156 -28.72 16.95 7.75
N LEU A 157 -27.42 16.66 7.83
CA LEU A 157 -26.63 16.89 9.03
C LEU A 157 -26.45 18.39 9.29
N GLY A 158 -26.28 19.21 8.24
CA GLY A 158 -26.25 20.67 8.38
C GLY A 158 -27.56 21.25 8.92
N GLU A 159 -28.71 20.79 8.40
CA GLU A 159 -30.05 21.18 8.89
C GLU A 159 -30.25 20.79 10.37
N PHE A 160 -29.85 19.58 10.74
CA PHE A 160 -29.96 19.08 12.11
C PHE A 160 -29.05 19.83 13.08
N VAL A 161 -27.77 20.02 12.73
CA VAL A 161 -26.82 20.76 13.57
C VAL A 161 -27.23 22.22 13.71
N ALA A 162 -27.78 22.84 12.67
CA ALA A 162 -28.34 24.20 12.76
C ALA A 162 -29.51 24.32 13.74
N ALA A 163 -30.26 23.24 13.95
CA ALA A 163 -31.33 23.21 14.95
C ALA A 163 -30.83 22.99 16.39
N LEU A 164 -29.63 22.42 16.58
CA LEU A 164 -29.04 22.16 17.89
C LEU A 164 -28.09 23.28 18.37
N VAL A 165 -27.51 24.05 17.46
CA VAL A 165 -26.51 25.07 17.78
C VAL A 165 -27.18 26.43 18.00
N PRO A 166 -26.95 27.11 19.14
CA PRO A 166 -27.43 28.47 19.43
C PRO A 166 -27.20 29.50 18.31
N ASN A 167 -26.08 29.37 17.60
CA ASN A 167 -25.75 30.19 16.45
C ASN A 167 -25.76 29.37 15.14
N PRO A 168 -26.84 29.41 14.35
CA PRO A 168 -26.98 28.59 13.14
C PRO A 168 -25.95 28.94 12.05
N ALA A 169 -25.31 30.11 12.11
CA ALA A 169 -24.22 30.46 11.20
C ALA A 169 -22.98 29.57 11.36
N GLN A 170 -22.78 28.95 12.53
CA GLN A 170 -21.65 28.06 12.81
C GLN A 170 -21.94 26.58 12.53
N ALA A 171 -23.19 26.22 12.25
CA ALA A 171 -23.62 24.85 11.97
C ALA A 171 -22.80 24.11 10.90
N PRO A 172 -22.44 24.70 9.73
CA PRO A 172 -21.63 24.00 8.74
C PRO A 172 -20.20 23.71 9.25
N PHE A 173 -19.62 24.61 10.06
CA PHE A 173 -18.29 24.43 10.64
C PHE A 173 -18.28 23.31 11.70
N VAL A 174 -19.25 23.33 12.62
CA VAL A 174 -19.41 22.28 13.65
C VAL A 174 -19.64 20.90 13.01
N THR A 175 -20.47 20.85 11.96
CA THR A 175 -20.75 19.63 11.19
C THR A 175 -19.48 19.05 10.57
N ALA A 176 -18.66 19.89 9.94
CA ALA A 176 -17.38 19.48 9.34
C ALA A 176 -16.41 18.93 10.40
N CYS A 177 -16.33 19.57 11.57
CA CYS A 177 -15.46 19.13 12.67
C CYS A 177 -15.88 17.76 13.22
N ILE A 178 -17.18 17.51 13.41
CA ILE A 178 -17.70 16.21 13.87
C ILE A 178 -17.38 15.11 12.84
N GLY A 179 -17.64 15.37 11.56
CA GLY A 179 -17.32 14.42 10.49
C GLY A 179 -15.83 14.07 10.43
N PHE A 180 -14.96 15.08 10.56
CA PHE A 180 -13.51 14.86 10.62
C PHE A 180 -13.08 14.06 11.85
N ALA A 181 -13.64 14.36 13.03
CA ALA A 181 -13.32 13.64 14.26
C ALA A 181 -13.71 12.15 14.19
N LEU A 182 -14.84 11.82 13.57
CA LEU A 182 -15.27 10.44 13.32
C LEU A 182 -14.35 9.72 12.35
N LEU A 183 -13.97 10.36 11.24
CA LEU A 183 -13.01 9.80 10.28
C LEU A 183 -11.65 9.54 10.93
N ALA A 184 -11.12 10.52 11.67
CA ALA A 184 -9.86 10.40 12.39
C ALA A 184 -9.91 9.24 13.40
N THR A 185 -11.01 9.12 14.17
CA THR A 185 -11.23 8.03 15.12
C THR A 185 -11.23 6.66 14.44
N PHE A 186 -11.90 6.51 13.30
CA PHE A 186 -11.93 5.28 12.52
C PHE A 186 -10.52 4.88 12.04
N VAL A 187 -9.79 5.83 11.45
CA VAL A 187 -8.42 5.60 10.95
C VAL A 187 -7.47 5.24 12.08
N ILE A 188 -7.47 6.01 13.19
CA ILE A 188 -6.62 5.75 14.36
C ILE A 188 -6.93 4.39 14.97
N SER A 189 -8.22 4.01 15.04
CA SER A 189 -8.63 2.68 15.52
C SER A 189 -8.13 1.56 14.62
N GLY A 190 -8.19 1.73 13.29
CA GLY A 190 -7.62 0.80 12.33
C GLY A 190 -6.11 0.62 12.53
N ILE A 191 -5.37 1.72 12.63
CA ILE A 191 -3.93 1.70 12.92
C ILE A 191 -3.65 1.00 14.25
N GLY A 192 -4.43 1.27 15.29
CA GLY A 192 -4.30 0.63 16.60
C GLY A 192 -4.51 -0.89 16.56
N ARG A 193 -5.48 -1.36 15.77
CA ARG A 193 -5.70 -2.81 15.55
C ARG A 193 -4.51 -3.46 14.85
N HIS A 194 -4.03 -2.89 13.76
CA HIS A 194 -2.85 -3.38 13.04
C HIS A 194 -1.60 -3.37 13.94
N ALA A 195 -1.36 -2.26 14.65
CA ALA A 195 -0.25 -2.14 15.58
C ALA A 195 -0.32 -3.16 16.74
N SER A 196 -1.52 -3.53 17.18
CA SER A 196 -1.72 -4.55 18.22
C SER A 196 -1.45 -5.96 17.69
N ALA A 197 -1.81 -6.24 16.43
CA ALA A 197 -1.49 -7.50 15.77
C ALA A 197 0.04 -7.67 15.63
N MET A 198 0.75 -6.61 15.22
CA MET A 198 2.22 -6.61 15.06
C MET A 198 2.98 -6.96 16.35
N ARG A 199 2.43 -6.63 17.53
CA ARG A 199 3.06 -6.96 18.81
C ARG A 199 3.03 -8.45 19.14
N ARG A 200 2.06 -9.17 18.59
CA ARG A 200 1.88 -10.60 18.83
C ARG A 200 2.56 -11.45 17.78
N TRP A 201 3.23 -10.81 16.82
CA TRP A 201 3.97 -11.52 15.78
C TRP A 201 5.14 -12.30 16.38
N PRO A 202 5.33 -13.56 15.92
CA PRO A 202 6.47 -14.37 16.30
C PRO A 202 7.79 -13.69 15.90
N THR A 203 8.85 -14.07 16.61
CA THR A 203 10.20 -13.53 16.39
C THR A 203 11.14 -14.58 15.84
N VAL A 204 12.01 -14.16 14.94
CA VAL A 204 13.11 -14.96 14.39
C VAL A 204 14.42 -14.20 14.51
N PRO A 205 15.57 -14.86 14.76
CA PRO A 205 16.86 -14.19 14.66
C PRO A 205 17.12 -13.75 13.21
N GLY A 206 17.68 -12.56 13.05
CA GLY A 206 18.25 -12.14 11.78
C GLY A 206 19.45 -11.22 11.95
N ARG A 207 19.90 -10.68 10.82
CA ARG A 207 21.13 -9.91 10.71
C ARG A 207 20.83 -8.54 10.12
N ILE A 208 21.45 -7.51 10.68
CA ILE A 208 21.44 -6.17 10.09
C ILE A 208 22.51 -6.13 9.00
N GLU A 209 22.09 -5.87 7.76
CA GLU A 209 22.96 -5.78 6.58
C GLU A 209 23.55 -4.37 6.46
N SER A 210 22.72 -3.34 6.62
CA SER A 210 23.15 -1.94 6.57
C SER A 210 22.42 -1.08 7.59
N VAL A 211 23.14 -0.08 8.10
CA VAL A 211 22.61 0.99 8.93
C VAL A 211 23.18 2.28 8.37
N ASP A 212 22.33 3.04 7.68
CA ASP A 212 22.72 4.24 6.96
C ASP A 212 21.60 5.29 7.01
N VAL A 213 21.90 6.49 6.54
CA VAL A 213 20.90 7.56 6.35
C VAL A 213 20.72 7.73 4.86
N ARG A 214 19.51 7.46 4.36
CA ARG A 214 19.20 7.66 2.94
C ARG A 214 18.69 9.08 2.73
N ALA A 215 19.33 9.79 1.80
CA ALA A 215 18.83 11.05 1.27
C ALA A 215 17.98 10.77 0.02
N PHE A 216 16.82 11.41 -0.09
CA PHE A 216 15.97 11.35 -1.27
C PHE A 216 15.39 12.72 -1.59
N GLN A 217 15.07 12.96 -2.85
CA GLN A 217 14.47 14.21 -3.30
C GLN A 217 12.95 14.06 -3.40
N THR A 218 12.23 15.03 -2.85
CA THR A 218 10.81 15.24 -3.10
C THR A 218 10.59 16.57 -3.82
N THR A 219 9.65 16.60 -4.75
CA THR A 219 9.25 17.82 -5.44
C THR A 219 8.00 18.37 -4.77
N SER A 220 8.13 19.56 -4.18
CA SER A 220 7.01 20.31 -3.62
C SER A 220 6.66 21.46 -4.56
N THR A 221 5.38 21.59 -4.88
CA THR A 221 4.86 22.74 -5.63
C THR A 221 4.33 23.75 -4.62
N SER A 222 5.00 24.90 -4.51
CA SER A 222 4.56 26.01 -3.66
C SER A 222 4.49 27.28 -4.50
N GLY A 223 3.32 27.91 -4.56
CA GLY A 223 3.11 29.13 -5.36
C GLY A 223 3.37 28.94 -6.86
N GLY A 224 3.02 27.78 -7.42
CA GLY A 224 3.22 27.46 -8.85
C GLY A 224 4.65 27.12 -9.26
N ARG A 225 5.64 27.28 -8.37
CA ARG A 225 7.04 26.87 -8.62
C ARG A 225 7.30 25.47 -8.05
N LYS A 226 7.89 24.60 -8.87
CA LYS A 226 8.40 23.29 -8.44
C LYS A 226 9.73 23.48 -7.73
N ARG A 227 9.82 23.10 -6.46
CA ARG A 227 11.07 23.11 -5.68
C ARG A 227 11.44 21.69 -5.30
N ARG A 228 12.69 21.30 -5.58
CA ARG A 228 13.26 20.07 -5.07
C ARG A 228 13.69 20.27 -3.62
N VAL A 229 13.25 19.38 -2.75
CA VAL A 229 13.59 19.37 -1.32
C VAL A 229 14.24 18.03 -1.01
N THR A 230 15.45 18.08 -0.47
CA THR A 230 16.13 16.89 0.03
C THR A 230 15.58 16.54 1.39
N ARG A 231 15.18 15.28 1.56
CA ARG A 231 14.79 14.70 2.84
C ARG A 231 15.72 13.53 3.15
N TYR A 232 15.86 13.27 4.43
CA TYR A 232 16.69 12.21 4.98
C TYR A 232 15.80 11.27 5.79
N ARG A 233 16.08 9.97 5.73
CA ARG A 233 15.41 8.95 6.53
C ARG A 233 16.44 7.96 7.08
N PRO A 234 16.21 7.39 8.27
CA PRO A 234 17.01 6.25 8.70
C PRO A 234 16.73 5.07 7.75
N ASN A 235 17.79 4.40 7.32
CA ASN A 235 17.75 3.21 6.50
C ASN A 235 18.41 2.08 7.29
N VAL A 236 17.62 1.08 7.69
CA VAL A 236 18.13 -0.10 8.39
C VAL A 236 17.64 -1.29 7.61
N VAL A 237 18.52 -1.88 6.82
CA VAL A 237 18.22 -3.07 6.04
C VAL A 237 18.64 -4.28 6.85
N TYR A 238 17.72 -5.21 7.02
CA TYR A 238 17.96 -6.45 7.75
C TYR A 238 17.48 -7.65 6.93
N SER A 239 18.12 -8.80 7.13
CA SER A 239 17.71 -10.06 6.53
C SER A 239 17.41 -11.10 7.61
N TYR A 240 16.46 -11.98 7.29
CA TYR A 240 15.99 -13.05 8.17
C TYR A 240 15.52 -14.24 7.34
N GLU A 241 15.40 -15.40 7.97
CA GLU A 241 15.02 -16.63 7.29
C GLU A 241 13.78 -17.23 7.94
N VAL A 242 12.78 -17.58 7.12
CA VAL A 242 11.57 -18.26 7.58
C VAL A 242 11.32 -19.43 6.63
N ALA A 243 11.22 -20.65 7.20
CA ALA A 243 10.97 -21.88 6.43
C ALA A 243 11.95 -22.09 5.25
N GLY A 244 13.24 -21.80 5.43
CA GLY A 244 14.27 -21.97 4.38
C GLY A 244 14.33 -20.84 3.35
N LEU A 245 13.47 -19.83 3.46
CA LEU A 245 13.44 -18.68 2.55
C LEU A 245 14.02 -17.44 3.23
N ARG A 246 15.00 -16.81 2.58
CA ARG A 246 15.58 -15.55 3.03
C ARG A 246 14.72 -14.37 2.59
N TYR A 247 14.34 -13.54 3.55
CA TYR A 247 13.61 -12.30 3.37
C TYR A 247 14.48 -11.10 3.76
N THR A 248 14.17 -9.94 3.20
CA THR A 248 14.80 -8.67 3.54
C THR A 248 13.73 -7.65 3.92
N GLY A 249 13.97 -6.89 4.99
CA GLY A 249 13.09 -5.80 5.42
C GLY A 249 13.87 -4.52 5.67
N ASP A 250 13.16 -3.40 5.58
CA ASP A 250 13.69 -2.05 5.86
C ASP A 250 12.83 -1.27 6.89
N LYS A 251 11.89 -1.96 7.56
CA LYS A 251 10.93 -1.37 8.50
C LYS A 251 11.43 -1.45 9.94
N VAL A 252 11.79 -0.30 10.49
CA VAL A 252 12.31 -0.22 11.88
C VAL A 252 11.20 -0.19 12.93
N GLY A 253 10.06 0.47 12.67
CA GLY A 253 9.02 0.68 13.68
C GLY A 253 7.60 0.84 13.13
N ILE A 254 6.61 0.88 14.04
CA ILE A 254 5.17 0.81 13.72
C ILE A 254 4.66 1.98 12.87
N LEU A 255 5.21 3.19 13.07
CA LEU A 255 4.84 4.35 12.26
C LEU A 255 5.52 4.37 10.87
N GLY A 256 6.20 3.28 10.49
CA GLY A 256 6.84 3.14 9.20
C GLY A 256 8.05 4.05 9.03
N ARG A 257 8.32 4.44 7.78
CA ARG A 257 9.49 5.22 7.39
C ARG A 257 9.27 6.71 7.69
N PHE A 258 9.87 7.20 8.76
CA PHE A 258 9.92 8.63 9.04
C PHE A 258 11.00 9.32 8.20
N SER A 259 10.71 10.53 7.73
CA SER A 259 11.70 11.38 7.05
C SER A 259 11.74 12.78 7.64
N SER A 260 12.90 13.42 7.58
CA SER A 260 13.15 14.78 8.05
C SER A 260 13.99 15.56 7.05
N ASN A 261 13.85 16.88 7.02
CA ASN A 261 14.76 17.76 6.29
C ASN A 261 16.06 18.05 7.08
N ILE A 262 16.14 17.64 8.35
CA ILE A 262 17.31 17.83 9.21
C ILE A 262 18.01 16.47 9.39
N PRO A 263 19.24 16.28 8.85
CA PRO A 263 19.98 15.02 8.93
C PRO A 263 20.21 14.54 10.36
N ALA A 264 20.49 15.44 11.30
CA ALA A 264 20.77 15.12 12.69
C ALA A 264 19.59 14.45 13.42
N LEU A 265 18.35 14.67 12.96
CA LEU A 265 17.15 14.07 13.55
C LEU A 265 16.90 12.63 13.10
N VAL A 266 17.62 12.15 12.08
CA VAL A 266 17.43 10.81 11.49
C VAL A 266 18.65 9.92 11.59
N GLN A 267 19.72 10.37 12.27
CA GLN A 267 20.90 9.55 12.49
C GLN A 267 20.53 8.34 13.35
N PRO A 268 20.89 7.11 12.92
CA PRO A 268 20.74 5.92 13.74
C PRO A 268 21.50 6.12 15.05
N ARG A 269 20.78 6.16 16.17
CA ARG A 269 21.41 6.29 17.49
C ARG A 269 21.85 4.92 17.96
N GLY A 270 23.15 4.73 18.10
CA GLY A 270 23.76 3.52 18.66
C GLY A 270 24.22 2.51 17.60
N ARG A 271 25.27 1.78 17.95
CA ARG A 271 25.82 0.67 17.17
C ARG A 271 25.02 -0.57 17.53
N ALA A 272 23.84 -0.76 16.92
CA ALA A 272 23.08 -1.99 17.12
C ALA A 272 23.99 -3.19 16.78
N PRO A 273 23.99 -4.27 17.58
CA PRO A 273 24.72 -5.48 17.24
C PRO A 273 24.30 -5.93 15.84
N ARG A 274 25.28 -6.13 14.95
CA ARG A 274 24.98 -6.54 13.56
C ARG A 274 24.38 -7.95 13.50
N ASP A 275 24.67 -8.76 14.51
CA ASP A 275 24.30 -10.16 14.58
C ASP A 275 23.18 -10.42 15.61
N ALA A 276 22.25 -11.30 15.24
CA ALA A 276 21.20 -11.87 16.08
C ALA A 276 20.15 -10.87 16.63
N VAL A 277 19.68 -9.94 15.81
CA VAL A 277 18.56 -9.07 16.19
C VAL A 277 17.24 -9.83 16.04
N LYS A 278 16.34 -9.66 17.03
CA LYS A 278 14.99 -10.23 16.97
C LYS A 278 14.16 -9.46 15.96
N ILE A 279 13.70 -10.15 14.92
CA ILE A 279 12.82 -9.59 13.91
C ILE A 279 11.44 -10.21 14.09
N HIS A 280 10.43 -9.36 14.20
CA HIS A 280 9.04 -9.79 14.21
C HIS A 280 8.56 -9.94 12.77
N TYR A 281 7.93 -11.05 12.44
CA TYR A 281 7.41 -11.31 11.09
C TYR A 281 5.92 -11.70 11.15
N ASN A 282 5.18 -11.33 10.11
CA ASN A 282 3.79 -11.76 9.97
C ASN A 282 3.76 -13.26 9.57
N PRO A 283 3.19 -14.17 10.40
CA PRO A 283 3.20 -15.60 10.11
C PRO A 283 2.35 -15.97 8.89
N GLU A 284 1.33 -15.18 8.56
CA GLU A 284 0.51 -15.37 7.35
C GLU A 284 1.21 -14.84 6.09
N ASN A 285 2.17 -13.92 6.26
CA ASN A 285 2.93 -13.32 5.18
C ASN A 285 4.37 -12.99 5.61
N PRO A 286 5.30 -13.96 5.56
CA PRO A 286 6.66 -13.78 6.09
C PRO A 286 7.48 -12.65 5.44
N ALA A 287 7.06 -12.15 4.27
CA ALA A 287 7.68 -10.99 3.64
C ALA A 287 7.36 -9.66 4.35
N GLU A 288 6.37 -9.65 5.25
CA GLU A 288 6.08 -8.52 6.12
C GLU A 288 6.78 -8.72 7.48
N SER A 289 7.62 -7.76 7.86
CA SER A 289 8.36 -7.77 9.11
C SER A 289 8.58 -6.38 9.69
N ILE A 290 8.97 -6.36 10.96
CA ILE A 290 9.30 -5.17 11.72
C ILE A 290 10.41 -5.48 12.72
N LEU A 291 11.38 -4.57 12.84
CA LEU A 291 12.50 -4.73 13.77
C LEU A 291 12.11 -4.44 15.23
N ASP A 292 11.42 -3.33 15.48
CA ASP A 292 11.05 -2.90 16.84
C ASP A 292 9.57 -2.45 16.89
N PRO A 293 8.65 -3.30 17.40
CA PRO A 293 7.23 -2.98 17.51
C PRO A 293 6.90 -2.10 18.73
N ARG A 294 7.85 -1.30 19.26
CA ARG A 294 7.62 -0.40 20.39
C ARG A 294 6.36 0.46 20.22
N PRO A 295 5.63 0.75 21.33
CA PRO A 295 4.47 1.64 21.32
C PRO A 295 4.80 2.97 20.66
N GLY A 296 4.33 3.13 19.42
CA GLY A 296 4.47 4.38 18.69
C GLY A 296 3.58 5.48 19.26
N VAL A 297 3.90 6.70 18.84
CA VAL A 297 3.16 7.97 19.00
C VAL A 297 1.68 7.88 18.57
N HIS A 298 1.22 6.76 17.98
CA HIS A 298 -0.17 6.53 17.57
C HIS A 298 -1.20 6.79 18.69
N ARG A 299 -0.84 6.57 19.97
CA ARG A 299 -1.71 6.95 21.10
C ARG A 299 -1.92 8.46 21.21
N MET A 300 -0.91 9.25 20.89
CA MET A 300 -1.02 10.71 20.86
C MET A 300 -1.87 11.21 19.68
N LEU A 301 -2.08 10.40 18.63
CA LEU A 301 -3.00 10.77 17.55
C LEU A 301 -4.44 10.92 18.04
N TRP A 302 -4.82 10.30 19.16
CA TRP A 302 -6.13 10.50 19.80
C TRP A 302 -6.35 11.93 20.32
N LEU A 303 -5.28 12.73 20.48
CA LEU A 303 -5.42 14.14 20.80
C LEU A 303 -6.06 14.93 19.66
N ILE A 304 -5.87 14.50 18.41
CA ILE A 304 -6.43 15.17 17.22
C ILE A 304 -7.97 15.21 17.27
N PRO A 305 -8.70 14.07 17.29
CA PRO A 305 -10.16 14.11 17.37
C PRO A 305 -10.65 14.80 18.64
N ALA A 306 -9.95 14.65 19.78
CA ALA A 306 -10.31 15.34 21.02
C ALA A 306 -10.24 16.88 20.89
N THR A 307 -9.16 17.40 20.31
CA THR A 307 -9.01 18.86 20.07
C THR A 307 -10.02 19.39 19.06
N VAL A 308 -10.29 18.65 17.98
CA VAL A 308 -11.27 19.06 16.96
C VAL A 308 -12.68 19.12 17.56
N LEU A 309 -13.05 18.15 18.39
CA LEU A 309 -14.34 18.17 19.10
C LEU A 309 -14.41 19.31 20.13
N ALA A 310 -13.31 19.63 20.83
CA ALA A 310 -13.27 20.76 21.75
C ALA A 310 -13.45 22.10 21.02
N ILE A 311 -12.83 22.28 19.85
CA ILE A 311 -13.01 23.47 19.00
C ILE A 311 -14.46 23.54 18.49
N ALA A 312 -15.02 22.42 18.05
CA ALA A 312 -16.42 22.35 17.61
C ALA A 312 -17.38 22.74 18.73
N TRP A 313 -17.12 22.29 19.96
CA TRP A 313 -17.91 22.62 21.13
C TRP A 313 -17.82 24.12 21.50
N LEU A 314 -16.63 24.71 21.44
CA LEU A 314 -16.44 26.15 21.67
C LEU A 314 -17.12 27.01 20.60
N ALA A 315 -17.07 26.58 19.34
CA ALA A 315 -17.73 27.24 18.22
C ALA A 315 -19.26 27.11 18.26
N ALA A 316 -19.77 26.00 18.80
CA ALA A 316 -21.19 25.78 18.96
C ALA A 316 -21.81 26.61 20.11
N ARG A 317 -21.01 27.25 20.97
CA ARG A 317 -21.49 28.05 22.09
C ARG A 317 -21.74 29.50 21.67
#